data_AF-A0A6P1JCN4-F1
#
_entry.id   AF-A0A6P1JCN4-F1
#
_cell.length_a   1.000
_cell.length_b   1.000
_cell.length_c   1.000
_cell.angle_alpha   90.00
_cell.angle_beta   90.00
_cell.angle_gamma   90.00
#
_symmetry.space_group_name_H-M   'P 1'
#
loop_
_entity.id
_entity.type
_entity.pdbx_description
1 polymer ?
#
loop_
_entity_poly.entity_id
_entity_poly.type
_entity_poly.pdbx_seq_one_letter_code
_entity_poly.pdbx_strand_id
1 'polypeptide(L)'
;MPHSARQTNSPSDFVQMWRSGRGSSRPRTSKLTADLDYTAGFQHVRSASRLLLRADAVDAVSEEADRLGCQRLMLVAGRRTSTSEVFTRIRHNLGSRVATVYDEVVQHAGTDSITKGLAKGQATNIDGLVAVGGGSAIDTAKAIALVLAEGGQIEDHASVLTPSGQLVAPPLSKAKLPIFAVPLTASAAEVTPGLSVRGADGRKLLFWDAQLAARVIFLDPKANLDVPAALMARTAMNALAHAAEGLYSLARSPITDAIARESARRLGRAMPAMAKDPRSVAARGELLLGAHLSGHVISNARTGIGHAVCHCLGALGGLTHGDAHSVMLPHVLRFNRSAAPEALQALGAALLDRPESSTDAEEAIRGIQSLQQALGLPTRLRDLGVDSELLPEIAQHAVRERGILFNPLPVKDSSAVLDLLKSAW
;
A
#
# COMPACT_ATOMS: atom_id res chain seq x y z
N MET A 1 11.38 60.09 -18.00
CA MET A 1 11.12 60.38 -16.57
C MET A 1 9.83 59.69 -16.15
N PRO A 2 9.71 59.01 -15.00
CA PRO A 2 10.70 58.20 -14.30
C PRO A 2 10.28 56.71 -14.17
N HIS A 3 11.28 55.88 -13.85
CA HIS A 3 11.21 54.45 -13.53
C HIS A 3 10.48 54.16 -12.21
N SER A 4 9.65 53.11 -12.16
CA SER A 4 9.17 52.50 -10.91
C SER A 4 10.10 51.36 -10.48
N ALA A 5 10.87 51.59 -9.42
CA ALA A 5 11.69 50.57 -8.77
C ALA A 5 10.79 49.62 -7.96
N ARG A 6 10.99 48.30 -8.14
CA ARG A 6 10.42 47.25 -7.27
C ARG A 6 11.19 47.25 -5.95
N GLN A 7 10.49 47.45 -4.83
CA GLN A 7 11.02 47.15 -3.50
C GLN A 7 11.08 45.63 -3.31
N THR A 8 12.28 45.10 -3.18
CA THR A 8 12.53 43.73 -2.70
C THR A 8 12.65 43.79 -1.18
N ASN A 9 11.73 43.16 -0.46
CA ASN A 9 11.85 43.04 1.00
C ASN A 9 13.07 42.19 1.36
N SER A 10 13.88 42.72 2.28
CA SER A 10 15.09 42.10 2.80
C SER A 10 14.73 40.98 3.81
N PRO A 11 15.52 39.89 3.90
CA PRO A 11 15.35 38.84 4.92
C PRO A 11 15.40 39.33 6.38
N SER A 12 15.82 40.58 6.63
CA SER A 12 15.87 41.19 7.97
C SER A 12 14.50 41.53 8.56
N ASP A 13 13.49 41.77 7.72
CA ASP A 13 12.21 42.34 8.17
C ASP A 13 11.26 41.29 8.78
N PHE A 14 11.49 40.01 8.45
CA PHE A 14 10.77 38.88 9.03
C PHE A 14 11.16 38.59 10.49
N VAL A 15 12.38 38.96 10.90
CA VAL A 15 12.91 38.65 12.24
C VAL A 15 12.47 39.66 13.30
N GLN A 16 12.16 40.91 12.91
CA GLN A 16 11.69 41.93 13.85
C GLN A 16 10.20 41.84 14.19
N MET A 17 9.37 41.27 13.31
CA MET A 17 7.93 41.12 13.55
C MET A 17 7.61 40.11 14.67
N TRP A 18 8.55 39.20 14.99
CA TRP A 18 8.37 38.17 16.02
C TRP A 18 8.71 38.63 17.45
N ARG A 19 9.26 39.84 17.64
CA ARG A 19 9.82 40.29 18.93
C ARG A 19 9.01 41.33 19.70
N SER A 20 7.90 41.85 19.17
CA SER A 20 7.16 42.97 19.79
C SER A 20 5.77 42.68 20.34
N GLY A 21 5.30 41.43 20.35
CA GLY A 21 3.99 41.08 20.93
C GLY A 21 4.01 40.81 22.44
N ARG A 22 4.10 41.85 23.29
CA ARG A 22 3.72 41.74 24.72
C ARG A 22 2.24 42.08 24.89
N GLY A 23 1.43 41.07 25.17
CA GLY A 23 0.03 41.19 25.56
C GLY A 23 -0.44 39.92 26.25
N SER A 24 -0.87 40.04 27.49
CA SER A 24 -1.06 38.98 28.47
C SER A 24 -2.32 38.14 28.27
N SER A 25 -2.14 36.84 28.01
CA SER A 25 -2.93 35.74 28.58
C SER A 25 -2.25 34.43 28.16
N ARG A 26 -1.53 33.76 29.07
CA ARG A 26 -0.94 32.44 28.79
C ARG A 26 -2.07 31.48 28.40
N PRO A 27 -2.14 30.97 27.16
CA PRO A 27 -2.94 29.79 26.91
C PRO A 27 -2.32 28.65 27.73
N ARG A 28 -3.14 27.89 28.45
CA ARG A 28 -2.71 26.61 29.02
C ARG A 28 -2.06 25.82 27.89
N THR A 29 -0.74 25.63 27.97
CA THR A 29 0.01 24.79 27.06
C THR A 29 -0.59 23.40 27.14
N SER A 30 -1.38 23.04 26.13
CA SER A 30 -1.74 21.66 25.86
C SER A 30 -0.45 20.84 25.83
N LYS A 31 -0.44 19.67 26.46
CA LYS A 31 0.64 18.68 26.43
C LYS A 31 0.88 18.19 24.99
N LEU A 32 1.46 19.05 24.15
CA LEU A 32 1.83 18.80 22.76
C LEU A 32 3.35 18.75 22.68
N THR A 33 3.90 17.70 23.29
CA THR A 33 5.13 17.00 22.88
C THR A 33 5.29 15.87 23.90
N ALA A 34 4.91 14.65 23.54
CA ALA A 34 5.70 13.54 24.03
C ALA A 34 7.11 13.80 23.49
N ASP A 35 8.07 14.07 24.37
CA ASP A 35 9.44 14.35 23.96
C ASP A 35 9.90 13.23 23.05
N LEU A 36 10.26 13.56 21.82
CA LEU A 36 10.85 12.58 20.91
C LEU A 36 12.13 12.10 21.57
N ASP A 37 12.16 10.81 21.92
CA ASP A 37 13.38 10.19 22.41
C ASP A 37 14.38 10.09 21.26
N TYR A 38 15.27 11.08 21.18
CA TYR A 38 16.33 11.13 20.17
C TYR A 38 17.44 10.09 20.40
N THR A 39 17.36 9.29 21.47
CA THR A 39 18.28 8.15 21.68
C THR A 39 17.85 6.93 20.86
N ALA A 40 16.56 6.79 20.58
CA ALA A 40 16.01 5.82 19.65
C ALA A 40 15.89 6.43 18.25
N GLY A 41 17.00 6.47 17.50
CA GLY A 41 16.99 6.95 16.12
C GLY A 41 16.07 6.13 15.21
N PHE A 42 15.47 6.77 14.20
CA PHE A 42 14.70 6.09 13.15
C PHE A 42 15.20 6.48 11.76
N GLN A 43 14.99 5.58 10.78
CA GLN A 43 15.24 5.85 9.37
C GLN A 43 13.92 5.85 8.60
N HIS A 44 13.72 6.83 7.73
CA HIS A 44 12.59 6.85 6.80
C HIS A 44 13.11 6.92 5.37
N VAL A 45 12.81 5.91 4.58
CA VAL A 45 13.25 5.79 3.19
C VAL A 45 12.06 5.95 2.25
N ARG A 46 12.27 6.71 1.18
CA ARG A 46 11.27 7.00 0.15
C ARG A 46 11.90 6.87 -1.23
N SER A 47 11.24 6.16 -2.13
CA SER A 47 11.64 6.11 -3.53
C SER A 47 11.23 7.39 -4.27
N ALA A 48 12.09 7.86 -5.17
CA ALA A 48 11.80 9.04 -6.00
C ALA A 48 10.66 8.74 -6.97
N SER A 49 9.47 9.28 -6.68
CA SER A 49 8.23 9.05 -7.45
C SER A 49 7.51 10.38 -7.70
N ARG A 50 6.91 10.56 -8.88
CA ARG A 50 5.98 11.68 -9.17
C ARG A 50 4.55 11.16 -9.10
N LEU A 51 3.72 11.79 -8.26
CA LEU A 51 2.30 11.45 -8.12
C LEU A 51 1.43 12.50 -8.82
N LEU A 52 0.55 12.06 -9.71
CA LEU A 52 -0.51 12.87 -10.30
C LEU A 52 -1.84 12.38 -9.75
N LEU A 53 -2.48 13.19 -8.91
CA LEU A 53 -3.84 12.97 -8.45
C LEU A 53 -4.74 14.08 -9.00
N ARG A 54 -5.56 13.72 -9.98
CA ARG A 54 -6.62 14.56 -10.53
C ARG A 54 -7.50 13.72 -11.44
N ALA A 55 -8.71 14.21 -11.72
CA ALA A 55 -9.49 13.69 -12.84
C ALA A 55 -8.65 13.72 -14.13
N ASP A 56 -8.75 12.65 -14.91
CA ASP A 56 -8.06 12.52 -16.19
C ASP A 56 -6.53 12.59 -16.07
N ALA A 57 -5.98 12.16 -14.91
CA ALA A 57 -4.54 12.09 -14.69
C ALA A 57 -3.85 11.15 -15.69
N VAL A 58 -4.53 10.08 -16.12
CA VAL A 58 -3.97 9.11 -17.10
C VAL A 58 -3.68 9.73 -18.46
N ASP A 59 -4.25 10.90 -18.78
CA ASP A 59 -3.95 11.61 -20.04
C ASP A 59 -2.52 12.12 -20.11
N ALA A 60 -1.90 12.37 -18.96
CA ALA A 60 -0.51 12.82 -18.90
C ALA A 60 0.50 11.69 -19.16
N VAL A 61 0.06 10.45 -19.43
CA VAL A 61 0.97 9.30 -19.59
C VAL A 61 2.01 9.50 -20.69
N SER A 62 1.63 10.15 -21.80
CA SER A 62 2.55 10.43 -22.92
C SER A 62 3.56 11.52 -22.57
N GLU A 63 3.10 12.61 -21.93
CA GLU A 63 3.97 13.69 -21.41
C GLU A 63 4.97 13.16 -20.38
N GLU A 64 4.53 12.27 -19.50
CA GLU A 64 5.40 11.66 -18.49
C GLU A 64 6.39 10.67 -19.11
N ALA A 65 6.00 9.98 -20.19
CA ALA A 65 6.92 9.17 -20.98
C ALA A 65 8.02 10.04 -21.62
N ASP A 66 7.65 11.18 -22.20
CA ASP A 66 8.61 12.16 -22.74
C ASP A 66 9.56 12.69 -21.66
N ARG A 67 9.02 13.05 -20.49
CA ARG A 67 9.82 13.55 -19.36
C ARG A 67 10.87 12.53 -18.88
N LEU A 68 10.58 11.24 -19.00
CA LEU A 68 11.51 10.16 -18.63
C LEU A 68 12.31 9.62 -19.82
N GLY A 69 12.10 10.13 -21.04
CA GLY A 69 12.78 9.69 -22.25
C GLY A 69 12.36 8.30 -22.76
N CYS A 70 11.21 7.77 -22.31
CA CYS A 70 10.73 6.44 -22.70
C CYS A 70 9.99 6.47 -24.04
N GLN A 71 10.42 5.65 -24.99
CA GLN A 71 9.89 5.58 -26.36
C GLN A 71 9.26 4.21 -26.68
N ARG A 72 9.62 3.15 -25.96
CA ARG A 72 9.21 1.76 -26.20
C ARG A 72 8.63 1.16 -24.94
N LEU A 73 7.36 1.43 -24.71
CA LEU A 73 6.66 1.03 -23.50
C LEU A 73 5.94 -0.30 -23.65
N MET A 74 5.98 -1.09 -22.58
CA MET A 74 5.15 -2.27 -22.40
C MET A 74 3.94 -1.95 -21.54
N LEU A 75 2.73 -2.20 -22.05
CA LEU A 75 1.53 -2.18 -21.20
C LEU A 75 1.39 -3.51 -20.45
N VAL A 76 1.18 -3.45 -19.14
CA VAL A 76 0.99 -4.62 -18.26
C VAL A 76 -0.37 -4.54 -17.58
N ALA A 77 -1.23 -5.53 -17.81
CA ALA A 77 -2.58 -5.58 -17.25
C ALA A 77 -3.08 -7.02 -17.08
N GLY A 78 -4.20 -7.19 -16.37
CA GLY A 78 -4.98 -8.43 -16.44
C GLY A 78 -6.03 -8.36 -17.55
N ARG A 79 -6.53 -9.52 -18.01
CA ARG A 79 -7.46 -9.62 -19.16
C ARG A 79 -8.70 -8.74 -19.05
N ARG A 80 -9.28 -8.61 -17.86
CA ARG A 80 -10.46 -7.76 -17.63
C ARG A 80 -10.11 -6.27 -17.75
N THR A 81 -8.91 -5.90 -17.30
CA THR A 81 -8.45 -4.52 -17.35
C THR A 81 -8.05 -4.13 -18.77
N SER A 82 -7.49 -5.06 -19.57
CA SER A 82 -7.10 -4.74 -20.95
C SER A 82 -8.29 -4.42 -21.87
N THR A 83 -9.50 -4.80 -21.48
CA THR A 83 -10.75 -4.45 -22.18
C THR A 83 -11.45 -3.21 -21.61
N SER A 84 -10.86 -2.53 -20.62
CA SER A 84 -11.46 -1.35 -19.99
C SER A 84 -11.24 -0.06 -20.80
N GLU A 85 -12.07 0.95 -20.53
CA GLU A 85 -11.94 2.27 -21.15
C GLU A 85 -10.61 2.94 -20.76
N VAL A 86 -10.24 2.90 -19.48
CA VAL A 86 -8.95 3.43 -19.01
C VAL A 86 -7.75 2.81 -19.74
N PHE A 87 -7.75 1.49 -19.96
CA PHE A 87 -6.65 0.84 -20.70
C PHE A 87 -6.62 1.28 -22.16
N THR A 88 -7.79 1.34 -22.80
CA THR A 88 -7.92 1.82 -24.19
C THR A 88 -7.42 3.25 -24.33
N ARG A 89 -7.80 4.13 -23.40
CA ARG A 89 -7.39 5.53 -23.35
C ARG A 89 -5.88 5.69 -23.17
N ILE A 90 -5.28 4.93 -22.24
CA ILE A 90 -3.81 4.91 -22.05
C ILE A 90 -3.11 4.44 -23.32
N ARG A 91 -3.58 3.34 -23.93
CA ARG A 91 -3.02 2.80 -25.17
C ARG A 91 -3.09 3.82 -26.30
N HIS A 92 -4.21 4.52 -26.42
CA HIS A 92 -4.41 5.57 -27.41
C HIS A 92 -3.43 6.74 -27.20
N ASN A 93 -3.35 7.27 -25.97
CA ASN A 93 -2.49 8.41 -25.64
C ASN A 93 -1.00 8.11 -25.82
N LEU A 94 -0.58 6.87 -25.61
CA LEU A 94 0.78 6.42 -25.87
C LEU A 94 1.08 6.20 -27.36
N GLY A 95 0.06 5.90 -28.18
CA GLY A 95 0.19 5.73 -29.62
C GLY A 95 1.30 4.75 -30.02
N SER A 96 2.22 5.20 -30.87
CA SER A 96 3.35 4.40 -31.36
C SER A 96 4.37 4.01 -30.29
N ARG A 97 4.30 4.57 -29.07
CA ARG A 97 5.17 4.16 -27.96
C ARG A 97 4.82 2.80 -27.40
N VAL A 98 3.62 2.29 -27.64
CA VAL A 98 3.23 0.95 -27.17
C VAL A 98 3.95 -0.10 -28.04
N ALA A 99 5.11 -0.53 -27.57
CA ALA A 99 5.93 -1.53 -28.26
C ALA A 99 5.37 -2.95 -28.10
N THR A 100 4.75 -3.24 -26.95
CA THR A 100 4.12 -4.54 -26.67
C THR A 100 3.08 -4.45 -25.57
N VAL A 101 2.22 -5.47 -25.47
CA VAL A 101 1.21 -5.61 -24.43
C VAL A 101 1.31 -6.99 -23.78
N TYR A 102 1.29 -7.03 -22.46
CA TYR A 102 1.08 -8.23 -21.67
C TYR A 102 -0.15 -8.07 -20.78
N ASP A 103 -1.23 -8.70 -21.21
CA ASP A 103 -2.56 -8.62 -20.60
C ASP A 103 -3.01 -9.94 -19.95
N GLU A 104 -2.07 -10.87 -19.74
CA GLU A 104 -2.33 -12.19 -19.19
C GLU A 104 -2.06 -12.28 -17.68
N VAL A 105 -1.95 -11.14 -16.99
CA VAL A 105 -1.71 -11.12 -15.53
C VAL A 105 -2.90 -11.73 -14.79
N VAL A 106 -2.59 -12.64 -13.87
CA VAL A 106 -3.55 -13.30 -12.97
C VAL A 106 -3.31 -12.89 -11.52
N GLN A 107 -4.31 -13.07 -10.66
CA GLN A 107 -4.11 -12.94 -9.22
C GLN A 107 -3.09 -13.97 -8.74
N HIS A 108 -2.22 -13.57 -7.82
CA HIS A 108 -1.12 -14.39 -7.32
C HIS A 108 -0.21 -14.91 -8.45
N ALA A 109 0.12 -14.02 -9.40
CA ALA A 109 0.99 -14.31 -10.54
C ALA A 109 2.23 -15.12 -10.14
N GLY A 110 2.37 -16.28 -10.77
CA GLY A 110 3.51 -17.16 -10.58
C GLY A 110 4.67 -16.84 -11.52
N THR A 111 5.79 -17.53 -11.32
CA THR A 111 7.02 -17.37 -12.12
C THR A 111 6.75 -17.56 -13.62
N ASP A 112 5.88 -18.50 -14.02
CA ASP A 112 5.43 -18.68 -15.41
C ASP A 112 4.83 -17.43 -16.06
N SER A 113 4.04 -16.66 -15.30
CA SER A 113 3.45 -15.40 -15.78
C SER A 113 4.54 -14.36 -16.00
N ILE A 114 5.52 -14.29 -15.09
CA ILE A 114 6.66 -13.38 -15.21
C ILE A 114 7.49 -13.74 -16.45
N THR A 115 7.80 -15.02 -16.65
CA THR A 115 8.58 -15.51 -17.81
C THR A 115 7.91 -15.14 -19.14
N LYS A 116 6.59 -15.29 -19.26
CA LYS A 116 5.85 -14.89 -20.46
C LYS A 116 5.91 -13.38 -20.71
N GLY A 117 5.72 -12.58 -19.67
CA GLY A 117 5.84 -11.12 -19.77
C GLY A 117 7.26 -10.68 -20.15
N LEU A 118 8.27 -11.29 -19.52
CA LEU A 118 9.67 -11.05 -19.80
C LEU A 118 10.02 -11.33 -21.26
N ALA A 119 9.59 -12.47 -21.81
CA ALA A 119 9.83 -12.81 -23.21
C ALA A 119 9.27 -11.75 -24.18
N LYS A 120 8.06 -11.22 -23.92
CA LYS A 120 7.48 -10.14 -24.73
C LYS A 120 8.27 -8.83 -24.61
N GLY A 121 8.71 -8.47 -23.40
CA GLY A 121 9.50 -7.28 -23.14
C GLY A 121 10.89 -7.33 -23.81
N GLN A 122 11.58 -8.47 -23.70
CA GLN A 122 12.88 -8.71 -24.33
C GLN A 122 12.80 -8.65 -25.86
N ALA A 123 11.81 -9.33 -26.45
CA ALA A 123 11.63 -9.37 -27.91
C ALA A 123 11.38 -7.98 -28.54
N THR A 124 10.96 -7.00 -27.73
CA THR A 124 10.59 -5.67 -28.20
C THR A 124 11.48 -4.56 -27.65
N ASN A 125 12.59 -4.86 -26.96
CA ASN A 125 13.56 -3.87 -26.46
C ASN A 125 12.88 -2.67 -25.78
N ILE A 126 12.05 -2.96 -24.77
CA ILE A 126 11.29 -1.93 -24.06
C ILE A 126 12.21 -1.06 -23.18
N ASP A 127 11.85 0.19 -22.98
CA ASP A 127 12.57 1.16 -22.14
C ASP A 127 11.72 1.71 -20.97
N GLY A 128 10.52 1.16 -20.77
CA GLY A 128 9.66 1.43 -19.63
C GLY A 128 8.42 0.55 -19.61
N LEU A 129 7.74 0.51 -18.47
CA LEU A 129 6.52 -0.29 -18.28
C LEU A 129 5.38 0.58 -17.78
N VAL A 130 4.18 0.36 -18.30
CA VAL A 130 2.95 0.98 -17.80
C VAL A 130 2.04 -0.10 -17.24
N ALA A 131 1.95 -0.16 -15.91
CA ALA A 131 1.11 -1.11 -15.20
C ALA A 131 -0.28 -0.52 -14.93
N VAL A 132 -1.33 -1.17 -15.43
CA VAL A 132 -2.73 -0.73 -15.28
C VAL A 132 -3.51 -1.82 -14.58
N GLY A 133 -4.00 -1.55 -13.37
CA GLY A 133 -4.77 -2.53 -12.61
C GLY A 133 -4.45 -2.52 -11.12
N GLY A 134 -4.67 -3.66 -10.46
CA GLY A 134 -4.36 -3.82 -9.05
C GLY A 134 -2.92 -4.27 -8.78
N GLY A 135 -2.65 -4.63 -7.53
CA GLY A 135 -1.32 -5.04 -7.07
C GLY A 135 -0.65 -6.11 -7.93
N SER A 136 -1.40 -7.10 -8.44
CA SER A 136 -0.83 -8.14 -9.30
C SER A 136 -0.25 -7.58 -10.61
N ALA A 137 -0.89 -6.62 -11.28
CA ALA A 137 -0.36 -6.04 -12.51
C ALA A 137 0.90 -5.20 -12.24
N ILE A 138 0.90 -4.45 -11.15
CA ILE A 138 2.03 -3.62 -10.73
C ILE A 138 3.21 -4.50 -10.32
N ASP A 139 2.98 -5.52 -9.50
CA ASP A 139 4.03 -6.44 -9.08
C ASP A 139 4.58 -7.27 -10.24
N THR A 140 3.75 -7.67 -11.20
CA THR A 140 4.25 -8.27 -12.45
C THR A 140 5.15 -7.31 -13.23
N ALA A 141 4.77 -6.03 -13.36
CA ALA A 141 5.62 -5.05 -14.03
C ALA A 141 6.96 -4.86 -13.30
N LYS A 142 6.96 -4.85 -11.96
CA LYS A 142 8.19 -4.82 -11.15
C LYS A 142 9.06 -6.04 -11.39
N ALA A 143 8.49 -7.24 -11.42
CA ALA A 143 9.23 -8.47 -11.67
C ALA A 143 9.88 -8.46 -13.07
N ILE A 144 9.15 -8.01 -14.08
CA ILE A 144 9.69 -7.85 -15.45
C ILE A 144 10.82 -6.81 -15.46
N ALA A 145 10.62 -5.64 -14.82
CA ALA A 145 11.65 -4.59 -14.72
C ALA A 145 12.92 -5.07 -14.01
N LEU A 146 12.77 -5.87 -12.95
CA LEU A 146 13.85 -6.46 -12.19
C LEU A 146 14.68 -7.39 -13.07
N VAL A 147 14.05 -8.37 -13.71
CA VAL A 147 14.76 -9.40 -14.49
C VAL A 147 15.31 -8.83 -15.80
N LEU A 148 14.64 -7.88 -16.46
CA LEU A 148 15.19 -7.20 -17.62
C LEU A 148 16.50 -6.47 -17.31
N ALA A 149 16.62 -5.89 -16.11
CA ALA A 149 17.80 -5.15 -15.71
C ALA A 149 18.94 -6.05 -15.22
N GLU A 150 18.62 -7.05 -14.40
CA GLU A 150 19.62 -7.89 -13.72
C GLU A 150 19.98 -9.16 -14.51
N GLY A 151 19.12 -9.59 -15.44
CA GLY A 151 19.25 -10.87 -16.15
C GLY A 151 18.82 -12.07 -15.30
N GLY A 152 19.13 -13.29 -15.77
CA GLY A 152 18.81 -14.53 -15.06
C GLY A 152 17.31 -14.87 -15.00
N GLN A 153 16.95 -15.71 -14.04
CA GLN A 153 15.57 -16.04 -13.70
C GLN A 153 15.06 -15.17 -12.55
N ILE A 154 13.74 -15.06 -12.38
CA ILE A 154 13.18 -14.24 -11.30
C ILE A 154 13.58 -14.80 -9.93
N GLU A 155 13.69 -16.12 -9.79
CA GLU A 155 14.09 -16.83 -8.57
C GLU A 155 15.48 -16.42 -8.07
N ASP A 156 16.40 -16.09 -8.97
CA ASP A 156 17.78 -15.71 -8.65
C ASP A 156 17.86 -14.42 -7.81
N HIS A 157 16.81 -13.60 -7.87
CA HIS A 157 16.73 -12.29 -7.22
C HIS A 157 15.92 -12.31 -5.92
N ALA A 158 15.41 -13.47 -5.52
CA ALA A 158 14.54 -13.58 -4.35
C ALA A 158 15.35 -13.45 -3.05
N SER A 159 14.77 -12.75 -2.08
CA SER A 159 15.31 -12.73 -0.71
C SER A 159 15.13 -14.11 -0.07
N VAL A 160 16.19 -14.60 0.55
CA VAL A 160 16.23 -15.91 1.21
C VAL A 160 16.31 -15.72 2.72
N LEU A 161 15.46 -16.44 3.46
CA LEU A 161 15.59 -16.55 4.91
C LEU A 161 16.63 -17.63 5.22
N THR A 162 17.72 -17.28 5.90
CA THR A 162 18.74 -18.23 6.32
C THR A 162 18.23 -19.14 7.45
N PRO A 163 18.88 -20.30 7.71
CA PRO A 163 18.57 -21.12 8.89
C PRO A 163 18.68 -20.37 10.23
N SER A 164 19.49 -19.30 10.28
CA SER A 164 19.62 -18.42 11.45
C SER A 164 18.50 -17.38 11.57
N GLY A 165 17.52 -17.37 10.67
CA GLY A 165 16.41 -16.40 10.67
C GLY A 165 16.77 -15.04 10.08
N GLN A 166 17.92 -14.90 9.43
CA GLN A 166 18.33 -13.66 8.78
C GLN A 166 17.78 -13.60 7.35
N LEU A 167 17.14 -12.49 6.99
CA LEU A 167 16.74 -12.25 5.61
C LEU A 167 17.94 -11.72 4.82
N VAL A 168 18.36 -12.46 3.79
CA VAL A 168 19.44 -12.07 2.89
C VAL A 168 18.85 -11.80 1.51
N ALA A 169 18.98 -10.57 1.03
CA ALA A 169 18.61 -10.19 -0.32
C ALA A 169 19.84 -10.23 -1.23
N PRO A 170 19.75 -10.80 -2.45
CA PRO A 170 20.82 -10.70 -3.44
C PRO A 170 21.17 -9.23 -3.74
N PRO A 171 22.44 -8.92 -4.05
CA PRO A 171 22.81 -7.56 -4.43
C PRO A 171 22.19 -7.20 -5.79
N LEU A 172 21.38 -6.15 -5.82
CA LEU A 172 20.76 -5.62 -7.03
C LEU A 172 21.43 -4.29 -7.38
N SER A 173 22.14 -4.25 -8.50
CA SER A 173 23.05 -3.15 -8.85
C SER A 173 22.69 -2.42 -10.14
N LYS A 174 21.90 -3.06 -11.01
CA LYS A 174 21.56 -2.52 -12.33
C LYS A 174 20.39 -1.54 -12.21
N ALA A 175 20.41 -0.52 -13.06
CA ALA A 175 19.32 0.45 -13.13
C ALA A 175 18.04 -0.25 -13.62
N LYS A 176 16.93 -0.12 -12.87
CA LYS A 176 15.65 -0.72 -13.26
C LYS A 176 14.91 0.18 -14.24
N LEU A 177 14.21 -0.43 -15.20
CA LEU A 177 13.35 0.33 -16.12
C LEU A 177 12.28 1.10 -15.33
N PRO A 178 11.95 2.35 -15.72
CA PRO A 178 10.92 3.11 -15.03
C PRO A 178 9.55 2.47 -15.19
N ILE A 179 8.81 2.44 -14.09
CA ILE A 179 7.42 1.94 -14.04
C ILE A 179 6.48 3.13 -13.88
N PHE A 180 5.47 3.18 -14.75
CA PHE A 180 4.32 4.07 -14.69
C PHE A 180 3.15 3.26 -14.13
N ALA A 181 2.60 3.63 -12.98
CA ALA A 181 1.53 2.87 -12.34
C ALA A 181 0.19 3.62 -12.40
N VAL A 182 -0.84 2.91 -12.83
CA VAL A 182 -2.25 3.32 -12.79
C VAL A 182 -3.00 2.36 -11.87
N PRO A 183 -2.95 2.58 -10.54
CA PRO A 183 -3.58 1.70 -9.57
C PRO A 183 -5.10 1.80 -9.65
N LEU A 184 -5.75 0.66 -9.90
CA LEU A 184 -7.21 0.51 -9.93
C LEU A 184 -7.76 -0.22 -8.70
N THR A 185 -6.91 -0.56 -7.73
CA THR A 185 -7.30 -1.15 -6.44
C THR A 185 -6.52 -0.52 -5.30
N ALA A 186 -7.03 -0.60 -4.08
CA ALA A 186 -6.36 -0.07 -2.89
C ALA A 186 -5.25 -0.99 -2.33
N SER A 187 -4.38 -1.52 -3.20
CA SER A 187 -3.28 -2.41 -2.78
C SER A 187 -2.01 -1.67 -2.34
N ALA A 188 -1.88 -0.40 -2.72
CA ALA A 188 -0.68 0.43 -2.47
C ALA A 188 0.61 -0.11 -3.11
N ALA A 189 0.50 -0.99 -4.12
CA ALA A 189 1.65 -1.61 -4.75
C ALA A 189 2.47 -0.61 -5.58
N GLU A 190 1.85 0.46 -6.05
CA GLU A 190 2.50 1.49 -6.85
C GLU A 190 3.65 2.20 -6.11
N VAL A 191 3.57 2.26 -4.78
CA VAL A 191 4.52 3.03 -3.96
C VAL A 191 5.52 2.15 -3.22
N THR A 192 5.21 0.87 -3.03
CA THR A 192 6.10 -0.06 -2.34
C THR A 192 7.25 -0.50 -3.24
N PRO A 193 8.49 -0.55 -2.72
CA PRO A 193 9.65 -1.06 -3.47
C PRO A 193 9.74 -2.60 -3.46
N GLY A 194 8.82 -3.26 -2.76
CA GLY A 194 8.74 -4.71 -2.71
C GLY A 194 7.69 -5.28 -3.64
N LEU A 195 7.84 -6.56 -3.96
CA LEU A 195 6.84 -7.38 -4.64
C LEU A 195 6.93 -8.82 -4.13
N SER A 196 5.93 -9.61 -4.50
CA SER A 196 5.96 -11.06 -4.28
C SER A 196 5.50 -11.83 -5.51
N VAL A 197 6.13 -12.97 -5.77
CA VAL A 197 5.80 -13.88 -6.88
C VAL A 197 5.59 -15.28 -6.31
N ARG A 198 4.63 -16.03 -6.84
CA ARG A 198 4.45 -17.44 -6.46
C ARG A 198 5.47 -18.30 -7.23
N GLY A 199 6.39 -18.92 -6.49
CA GLY A 199 7.39 -19.86 -7.03
C GLY A 199 6.73 -21.11 -7.62
N ALA A 200 7.46 -21.82 -8.48
CA ALA A 200 7.00 -23.06 -9.10
C ALA A 200 6.70 -24.17 -8.07
N ASP A 201 7.40 -24.15 -6.93
CA ASP A 201 7.18 -25.03 -5.78
C ASP A 201 6.04 -24.58 -4.84
N GLY A 202 5.31 -23.52 -5.22
CA GLY A 202 4.22 -22.95 -4.45
C GLY A 202 4.64 -21.97 -3.35
N ARG A 203 5.94 -21.82 -3.05
CA ARG A 203 6.42 -20.86 -2.05
C ARG A 203 6.28 -19.42 -2.54
N LYS A 204 6.10 -18.47 -1.62
CA LYS A 204 6.07 -17.04 -1.94
C LYS A 204 7.50 -16.51 -1.97
N LEU A 205 7.95 -16.09 -3.16
CA LEU A 205 9.23 -15.41 -3.36
C LEU A 205 9.05 -13.92 -3.08
N LEU A 206 10.01 -13.31 -2.38
CA LEU A 206 9.97 -11.93 -1.94
C LEU A 206 11.14 -11.15 -2.53
N PHE A 207 10.87 -9.94 -3.00
CA PHE A 207 11.86 -9.08 -3.65
C PHE A 207 11.79 -7.68 -3.05
N TRP A 208 12.93 -6.99 -3.04
CA TRP A 208 13.01 -5.64 -2.51
C TRP A 208 14.12 -4.85 -3.22
N ASP A 209 13.74 -3.79 -3.93
CA ASP A 209 14.67 -2.81 -4.49
C ASP A 209 13.97 -1.45 -4.57
N ALA A 210 14.60 -0.40 -4.04
CA ALA A 210 14.06 0.95 -4.02
C ALA A 210 13.69 1.46 -5.44
N GLN A 211 14.35 0.94 -6.48
CA GLN A 211 14.10 1.28 -7.88
C GLN A 211 12.83 0.63 -8.47
N LEU A 212 12.19 -0.30 -7.75
CA LEU A 212 10.96 -0.97 -8.20
C LEU A 212 9.67 -0.24 -7.78
N ALA A 213 9.75 0.77 -6.93
CA ALA A 213 8.62 1.68 -6.74
C ALA A 213 8.34 2.45 -8.05
N ALA A 214 7.07 2.73 -8.34
CA ALA A 214 6.72 3.39 -9.60
C ALA A 214 7.30 4.80 -9.68
N ARG A 215 7.94 5.11 -10.81
CA ARG A 215 8.52 6.44 -11.06
C ARG A 215 7.44 7.49 -11.27
N VAL A 216 6.31 7.10 -11.84
CA VAL A 216 5.13 7.96 -12.05
C VAL A 216 3.89 7.20 -11.64
N ILE A 217 3.02 7.84 -10.86
CA ILE A 217 1.81 7.25 -10.32
C ILE A 217 0.62 8.13 -10.72
N PHE A 218 -0.37 7.54 -11.38
CA PHE A 218 -1.60 8.22 -11.81
C PHE A 218 -2.78 7.78 -10.94
N LEU A 219 -3.08 8.56 -9.91
CA LEU A 219 -4.29 8.40 -9.10
C LEU A 219 -5.43 9.13 -9.80
N ASP A 220 -6.08 8.44 -10.75
CA ASP A 220 -7.19 8.99 -11.51
C ASP A 220 -8.55 8.52 -10.96
N PRO A 221 -9.26 9.37 -10.20
CA PRO A 221 -10.55 9.01 -9.64
C PRO A 221 -11.65 8.81 -10.69
N LYS A 222 -11.54 9.42 -11.88
CA LYS A 222 -12.50 9.19 -12.98
C LYS A 222 -12.28 7.82 -13.60
N ALA A 223 -11.03 7.47 -13.87
CA ALA A 223 -10.69 6.13 -14.36
C ALA A 223 -11.09 5.03 -13.36
N ASN A 224 -11.03 5.31 -12.06
CA ASN A 224 -11.45 4.35 -11.03
C ASN A 224 -12.98 4.13 -10.98
N LEU A 225 -13.79 4.96 -11.64
CA LEU A 225 -15.25 4.77 -11.67
C LEU A 225 -15.67 3.49 -12.40
N ASP A 226 -14.81 2.95 -13.26
CA ASP A 226 -15.01 1.66 -13.94
C ASP A 226 -14.78 0.45 -13.02
N VAL A 227 -14.19 0.69 -11.84
CA VAL A 227 -13.97 -0.34 -10.83
C VAL A 227 -15.21 -0.44 -9.94
N PRO A 228 -15.81 -1.64 -9.75
CA PRO A 228 -16.94 -1.81 -8.86
C PRO A 228 -16.65 -1.28 -7.46
N ALA A 229 -17.54 -0.46 -6.90
CA ALA A 229 -17.35 0.11 -5.55
C ALA A 229 -17.17 -0.96 -4.48
N ALA A 230 -17.88 -2.09 -4.59
CA ALA A 230 -17.72 -3.23 -3.70
C ALA A 230 -16.30 -3.83 -3.74
N LEU A 231 -15.68 -3.90 -4.93
CA LEU A 231 -14.28 -4.34 -5.06
C LEU A 231 -13.32 -3.33 -4.45
N MET A 232 -13.55 -2.03 -4.65
CA MET A 232 -12.74 -0.99 -4.00
C MET A 232 -12.86 -1.04 -2.49
N ALA A 233 -14.06 -1.21 -1.93
CA ALA A 233 -14.27 -1.35 -0.49
C ALA A 233 -13.54 -2.57 0.08
N ARG A 234 -13.63 -3.73 -0.60
CA ARG A 234 -12.90 -4.94 -0.21
C ARG A 234 -11.38 -4.73 -0.22
N THR A 235 -10.83 -4.15 -1.29
CA THR A 235 -9.38 -3.91 -1.35
C THR A 235 -8.92 -2.81 -0.39
N ALA A 236 -9.78 -1.85 -0.04
CA ALA A 236 -9.47 -0.81 0.94
C ALA A 236 -9.27 -1.35 2.37
N MET A 237 -9.83 -2.53 2.70
CA MET A 237 -9.54 -3.19 3.97
C MET A 237 -8.07 -3.56 4.14
N ASN A 238 -7.38 -3.89 3.03
CA ASN A 238 -5.93 -4.09 3.03
C ASN A 238 -5.18 -2.79 3.34
N ALA A 239 -5.57 -1.68 2.71
CA ALA A 239 -5.00 -0.36 3.00
C ALA A 239 -5.29 0.12 4.45
N LEU A 240 -6.46 -0.21 4.99
CA LEU A 240 -6.77 0.10 6.39
C LEU A 240 -5.93 -0.76 7.34
N ALA A 241 -5.70 -2.03 7.00
CA ALA A 241 -4.77 -2.89 7.74
C ALA A 241 -3.35 -2.34 7.71
N HIS A 242 -2.83 -1.90 6.56
CA HIS A 242 -1.53 -1.20 6.48
C HIS A 242 -1.41 -0.05 7.49
N ALA A 243 -2.43 0.82 7.55
CA ALA A 243 -2.45 1.95 8.47
C ALA A 243 -2.52 1.49 9.94
N ALA A 244 -3.39 0.52 10.24
CA ALA A 244 -3.54 -0.04 11.58
C ALA A 244 -2.25 -0.69 12.09
N GLU A 245 -1.65 -1.57 11.28
CA GLU A 245 -0.41 -2.27 11.66
C GLU A 245 0.76 -1.30 11.79
N GLY A 246 0.82 -0.28 10.93
CA GLY A 246 1.84 0.75 11.01
C GLY A 246 1.83 1.53 12.32
N LEU A 247 0.66 1.73 12.93
CA LEU A 247 0.54 2.46 14.20
C LEU A 247 1.04 1.65 15.41
N TYR A 248 1.00 0.32 15.36
CA TYR A 248 1.41 -0.53 16.46
C TYR A 248 2.72 -1.29 16.22
N SER A 249 3.25 -1.24 15.00
CA SER A 249 4.48 -1.94 14.64
C SER A 249 5.67 -1.48 15.47
N LEU A 250 6.53 -2.43 15.83
CA LEU A 250 7.83 -2.15 16.47
C LEU A 250 8.80 -1.36 15.57
N ALA A 251 8.55 -1.33 14.26
CA ALA A 251 9.34 -0.54 13.30
C ALA A 251 8.71 0.83 12.98
N ARG A 252 7.65 1.24 13.70
CA ARG A 252 7.00 2.54 13.48
C ARG A 252 7.93 3.71 13.82
N SER A 253 7.59 4.88 13.29
CA SER A 253 8.26 6.16 13.53
C SER A 253 7.22 7.28 13.57
N PRO A 254 7.55 8.46 14.12
CA PRO A 254 6.64 9.61 14.09
C PRO A 254 6.15 9.97 12.68
N ILE A 255 6.99 9.76 11.65
CA ILE A 255 6.61 9.98 10.26
C ILE A 255 5.56 8.97 9.80
N THR A 256 5.77 7.67 10.06
CA THR A 256 4.80 6.63 9.66
C THR A 256 3.50 6.76 10.44
N ASP A 257 3.55 7.18 11.71
CA ASP A 257 2.36 7.39 12.54
C ASP A 257 1.48 8.51 11.98
N ALA A 258 2.09 9.63 11.59
CA ALA A 258 1.36 10.74 10.96
C ALA A 258 0.69 10.31 9.65
N ILE A 259 1.42 9.58 8.79
CA ILE A 259 0.90 9.07 7.52
C ILE A 259 -0.21 8.04 7.75
N ALA A 260 -0.05 7.13 8.71
CA ALA A 260 -1.03 6.09 9.03
C ALA A 260 -2.35 6.68 9.54
N ARG A 261 -2.30 7.68 10.41
CA ARG A 261 -3.49 8.41 10.90
C ARG A 261 -4.22 9.09 9.74
N GLU A 262 -3.50 9.75 8.84
CA GLU A 262 -4.12 10.40 7.69
C GLU A 262 -4.71 9.38 6.69
N SER A 263 -4.02 8.27 6.46
CA SER A 263 -4.52 7.16 5.64
C SER A 263 -5.84 6.62 6.22
N ALA A 264 -5.87 6.27 7.50
CA ALA A 264 -7.07 5.76 8.17
C ALA A 264 -8.24 6.74 8.12
N ARG A 265 -7.98 8.04 8.34
CA ARG A 265 -9.01 9.10 8.26
C ARG A 265 -9.62 9.21 6.87
N ARG A 266 -8.79 9.23 5.82
CA ARG A 266 -9.27 9.29 4.44
C ARG A 266 -10.08 8.07 4.07
N LEU A 267 -9.59 6.87 4.40
CA LEU A 267 -10.30 5.61 4.15
C LEU A 267 -11.64 5.56 4.91
N GLY A 268 -11.65 5.94 6.19
CA GLY A 268 -12.86 5.97 7.03
C GLY A 268 -13.96 6.89 6.49
N ARG A 269 -13.60 8.05 5.92
CA ARG A 269 -14.54 8.96 5.25
C ARG A 269 -14.95 8.47 3.86
N ALA A 270 -13.98 7.99 3.08
CA ALA A 270 -14.18 7.71 1.66
C ALA A 270 -14.96 6.43 1.41
N MET A 271 -14.78 5.37 2.21
CA MET A 271 -15.44 4.09 1.98
C MET A 271 -16.97 4.20 2.11
N PRO A 272 -17.56 4.80 3.18
CA PRO A 272 -19.00 5.03 3.26
C PRO A 272 -19.51 6.00 2.19
N ALA A 273 -18.76 7.06 1.88
CA ALA A 273 -19.14 8.03 0.86
C ALA A 273 -19.23 7.39 -0.54
N MET A 274 -18.26 6.52 -0.88
CA MET A 274 -18.25 5.77 -2.13
C MET A 274 -19.37 4.73 -2.18
N ALA A 275 -19.71 4.09 -1.06
CA ALA A 275 -20.85 3.16 -1.04
C ALA A 275 -22.19 3.87 -1.25
N LYS A 276 -22.34 5.08 -0.69
CA LYS A 276 -23.52 5.93 -0.89
C LYS A 276 -23.63 6.44 -2.33
N ASP A 277 -22.51 6.88 -2.90
CA ASP A 277 -22.42 7.31 -4.30
C ASP A 277 -21.22 6.65 -4.99
N PRO A 278 -21.43 5.47 -5.63
CA PRO A 278 -20.38 4.74 -6.35
C PRO A 278 -19.72 5.52 -7.48
N ARG A 279 -20.36 6.59 -7.96
CA ARG A 279 -19.88 7.44 -9.06
C ARG A 279 -19.21 8.73 -8.55
N SER A 280 -19.09 8.93 -7.23
CA SER A 280 -18.44 10.09 -6.64
C SER A 280 -16.94 10.12 -6.92
N VAL A 281 -16.52 11.01 -7.82
CA VAL A 281 -15.09 11.26 -8.13
C VAL A 281 -14.32 11.68 -6.87
N ALA A 282 -14.94 12.46 -5.98
CA ALA A 282 -14.31 12.89 -4.73
C ALA A 282 -14.04 11.71 -3.79
N ALA A 283 -15.04 10.83 -3.56
CA ALA A 283 -14.87 9.67 -2.71
C ALA A 283 -13.82 8.70 -3.28
N ARG A 284 -13.79 8.51 -4.61
CA ARG A 284 -12.78 7.70 -5.30
C ARG A 284 -11.37 8.27 -5.12
N GLY A 285 -11.22 9.59 -5.24
CA GLY A 285 -9.94 10.28 -5.06
C GLY A 285 -9.40 10.16 -3.63
N GLU A 286 -10.27 10.38 -2.64
CA GLU A 286 -9.93 10.23 -1.23
C GLU A 286 -9.53 8.80 -0.87
N LEU A 287 -10.24 7.80 -1.41
CA LEU A 287 -9.92 6.40 -1.20
C LEU A 287 -8.56 6.04 -1.82
N LEU A 288 -8.32 6.42 -3.08
CA LEU A 288 -7.04 6.18 -3.76
C LEU A 288 -5.87 6.84 -3.03
N LEU A 289 -6.05 8.08 -2.56
CA LEU A 289 -5.02 8.78 -1.78
C LEU A 289 -4.78 8.10 -0.43
N GLY A 290 -5.86 7.73 0.29
CA GLY A 290 -5.75 6.99 1.54
C GLY A 290 -4.99 5.67 1.37
N ALA A 291 -5.27 4.94 0.29
CA ALA A 291 -4.56 3.71 -0.07
C ALA A 291 -3.08 3.98 -0.40
N HIS A 292 -2.79 5.01 -1.19
CA HIS A 292 -1.42 5.39 -1.52
C HIS A 292 -0.59 5.73 -0.26
N LEU A 293 -1.17 6.51 0.66
CA LEU A 293 -0.53 6.82 1.95
C LEU A 293 -0.23 5.56 2.75
N SER A 294 -1.14 4.58 2.74
CA SER A 294 -0.94 3.31 3.43
C SER A 294 0.29 2.54 2.95
N GLY A 295 0.67 2.65 1.68
CA GLY A 295 1.87 2.01 1.13
C GLY A 295 3.17 2.64 1.64
N HIS A 296 3.18 3.97 1.88
CA HIS A 296 4.31 4.65 2.53
C HIS A 296 4.50 4.17 3.98
N VAL A 297 3.41 3.85 4.66
CA VAL A 297 3.43 3.29 6.02
C VAL A 297 4.14 1.94 6.00
N ILE A 298 3.66 0.96 5.25
CA ILE A 298 4.22 -0.40 5.28
C ILE A 298 5.64 -0.50 4.72
N SER A 299 6.04 0.43 3.85
CA SER A 299 7.40 0.48 3.31
C SER A 299 8.44 0.76 4.40
N ASN A 300 8.03 1.42 5.49
CA ASN A 300 8.93 1.82 6.58
C ASN A 300 8.57 1.14 7.90
N ALA A 301 7.31 1.21 8.32
CA ALA A 301 6.82 0.59 9.54
C ALA A 301 6.65 -0.94 9.42
N ARG A 302 6.89 -1.54 8.26
CA ARG A 302 6.65 -2.96 8.00
C ARG A 302 5.19 -3.32 8.32
N THR A 303 4.95 -4.57 8.71
CA THR A 303 3.63 -5.13 8.99
C THR A 303 3.77 -6.08 10.19
N GLY A 304 2.68 -6.35 10.91
CA GLY A 304 2.65 -7.24 12.08
C GLY A 304 1.98 -8.59 11.82
N ILE A 305 1.31 -9.11 12.86
CA ILE A 305 0.63 -10.41 12.81
C ILE A 305 -0.52 -10.46 11.80
N GLY A 306 -1.17 -9.33 11.50
CA GLY A 306 -2.33 -9.31 10.61
C GLY A 306 -1.97 -9.75 9.20
N HIS A 307 -0.94 -9.16 8.61
CA HIS A 307 -0.42 -9.57 7.30
C HIS A 307 0.19 -10.97 7.32
N ALA A 308 0.89 -11.36 8.40
CA ALA A 308 1.41 -12.72 8.53
C ALA A 308 0.30 -13.77 8.37
N VAL A 309 -0.82 -13.60 9.09
CA VAL A 309 -1.98 -14.49 8.98
C VAL A 309 -2.67 -14.36 7.62
N CYS A 310 -2.88 -13.13 7.13
CA CYS A 310 -3.58 -12.90 5.86
C CYS A 310 -2.81 -13.43 4.64
N HIS A 311 -1.46 -13.41 4.67
CA HIS A 311 -0.64 -14.04 3.63
C HIS A 311 -0.88 -15.55 3.57
N CYS A 312 -0.91 -16.23 4.72
CA CYS A 312 -1.16 -17.66 4.80
C CYS A 312 -2.61 -18.01 4.42
N LEU A 313 -3.59 -17.19 4.82
CA LEU A 313 -4.98 -17.33 4.36
C LEU A 313 -5.11 -17.19 2.84
N GLY A 314 -4.34 -16.32 2.21
CA GLY A 314 -4.31 -16.21 0.76
C GLY A 314 -3.63 -17.40 0.08
N ALA A 315 -2.51 -17.88 0.65
CA ALA A 315 -1.72 -18.96 0.06
C ALA A 315 -2.38 -20.34 0.22
N LEU A 316 -2.94 -20.64 1.39
CA LEU A 316 -3.50 -21.95 1.75
C LEU A 316 -5.04 -21.96 1.69
N GLY A 317 -5.68 -20.85 2.06
CA GLY A 317 -7.14 -20.71 2.07
C GLY A 317 -7.73 -20.10 0.79
N GLY A 318 -6.89 -19.74 -0.19
CA GLY A 318 -7.33 -19.20 -1.48
C GLY A 318 -8.00 -17.81 -1.41
N LEU A 319 -7.87 -17.10 -0.28
CA LEU A 319 -8.52 -15.81 -0.09
C LEU A 319 -7.79 -14.68 -0.82
N THR A 320 -8.56 -13.68 -1.28
CA THR A 320 -7.95 -12.42 -1.68
C THR A 320 -7.46 -11.65 -0.45
N HIS A 321 -6.43 -10.82 -0.61
CA HIS A 321 -5.91 -10.00 0.51
C HIS A 321 -7.01 -9.12 1.12
N GLY A 322 -7.86 -8.50 0.29
CA GLY A 322 -8.96 -7.66 0.79
C GLY A 322 -9.94 -8.42 1.67
N ASP A 323 -10.28 -9.67 1.31
CA ASP A 323 -11.18 -10.50 2.10
C ASP A 323 -10.56 -10.97 3.40
N ALA A 324 -9.32 -11.45 3.33
CA ALA A 324 -8.57 -11.88 4.50
C ALA A 324 -8.44 -10.72 5.50
N HIS A 325 -8.04 -9.53 5.03
CA HIS A 325 -7.94 -8.35 5.89
C HIS A 325 -9.29 -7.84 6.38
N SER A 326 -10.35 -7.94 5.57
CA SER A 326 -11.70 -7.62 6.04
C SER A 326 -12.04 -8.44 7.27
N VAL A 327 -11.93 -9.77 7.18
CA VAL A 327 -12.28 -10.66 8.29
C VAL A 327 -11.33 -10.51 9.47
N MET A 328 -10.01 -10.52 9.23
CA MET A 328 -9.03 -10.65 10.31
C MET A 328 -8.78 -9.35 11.08
N LEU A 329 -8.95 -8.17 10.46
CA LEU A 329 -8.51 -6.90 11.06
C LEU A 329 -9.13 -6.63 12.45
N PRO A 330 -10.45 -6.76 12.69
CA PRO A 330 -11.02 -6.60 14.04
C PRO A 330 -10.41 -7.55 15.08
N HIS A 331 -10.09 -8.78 14.66
CA HIS A 331 -9.55 -9.82 15.56
C HIS A 331 -8.08 -9.55 15.90
N VAL A 332 -7.30 -9.09 14.91
CA VAL A 332 -5.90 -8.67 15.09
C VAL A 332 -5.80 -7.46 16.01
N LEU A 333 -6.71 -6.49 15.89
CA LEU A 333 -6.76 -5.35 16.80
C LEU A 333 -7.07 -5.81 18.23
N ARG A 334 -8.07 -6.69 18.42
CA ARG A 334 -8.36 -7.28 19.73
C ARG A 334 -7.15 -8.00 20.34
N PHE A 335 -6.41 -8.74 19.52
CA PHE A 335 -5.18 -9.43 19.93
C PHE A 335 -4.11 -8.46 20.44
N ASN A 336 -3.86 -7.36 19.72
CA ASN A 336 -2.83 -6.38 20.07
C ASN A 336 -3.27 -5.31 21.09
N ARG A 337 -4.55 -5.31 21.50
CA ARG A 337 -5.14 -4.24 22.33
C ARG A 337 -4.40 -3.98 23.64
N SER A 338 -3.94 -5.03 24.33
CA SER A 338 -3.23 -4.88 25.60
C SER A 338 -1.80 -4.37 25.43
N ALA A 339 -1.16 -4.64 24.28
CA ALA A 339 0.21 -4.26 24.01
C ALA A 339 0.34 -2.87 23.35
N ALA A 340 -0.73 -2.39 22.68
CA ALA A 340 -0.71 -1.12 21.96
C ALA A 340 -2.02 -0.31 22.07
N PRO A 341 -2.56 -0.06 23.28
CA PRO A 341 -3.84 0.61 23.44
C PRO A 341 -3.87 2.03 22.86
N GLU A 342 -2.78 2.79 22.96
CA GLU A 342 -2.68 4.15 22.41
C GLU A 342 -2.67 4.16 20.87
N ALA A 343 -2.05 3.14 20.25
CA ALA A 343 -2.05 2.99 18.81
C ALA A 343 -3.46 2.70 18.27
N LEU A 344 -4.22 1.88 19.00
CA LEU A 344 -5.62 1.61 18.65
C LEU A 344 -6.51 2.82 18.90
N GLN A 345 -6.33 3.55 20.00
CA GLN A 345 -7.04 4.80 20.24
C GLN A 345 -6.80 5.80 19.09
N ALA A 346 -5.54 5.96 18.68
CA ALA A 346 -5.15 6.78 17.54
C ALA A 346 -5.81 6.35 16.22
N LEU A 347 -5.86 5.03 15.96
CA LEU A 347 -6.53 4.46 14.79
C LEU A 347 -8.02 4.78 14.81
N GLY A 348 -8.70 4.55 15.94
CA GLY A 348 -10.12 4.82 16.10
C GLY A 348 -10.45 6.29 15.90
N ALA A 349 -9.65 7.18 16.48
CA ALA A 349 -9.84 8.63 16.38
C ALA A 349 -9.71 9.09 14.93
N ALA A 350 -8.71 8.58 14.22
CA ALA A 350 -8.54 8.86 12.80
C ALA A 350 -9.70 8.29 11.96
N LEU A 351 -10.01 7.00 12.12
CA LEU A 351 -11.02 6.28 11.33
C LEU A 351 -12.42 6.89 11.48
N LEU A 352 -12.79 7.26 12.71
CA LEU A 352 -14.08 7.84 13.06
C LEU A 352 -14.11 9.37 12.92
N ASP A 353 -12.96 9.97 12.58
CA ASP A 353 -12.79 11.42 12.45
C ASP A 353 -13.18 12.19 13.73
N ARG A 354 -12.72 11.68 14.87
CA ARG A 354 -12.99 12.20 16.23
C ARG A 354 -11.69 12.56 16.95
N PRO A 355 -11.73 13.43 17.97
CA PRO A 355 -10.59 13.68 18.84
C PRO A 355 -10.15 12.41 19.58
N GLU A 356 -8.83 12.20 19.72
CA GLU A 356 -8.26 11.06 20.47
C GLU A 356 -8.75 11.01 21.92
N SER A 357 -8.90 12.17 22.57
CA SER A 357 -9.41 12.28 23.95
C SER A 357 -10.84 11.77 24.12
N SER A 358 -11.58 11.59 23.02
CA SER A 358 -12.95 11.08 23.00
C SER A 358 -13.06 9.64 22.50
N THR A 359 -11.93 8.98 22.21
CA THR A 359 -11.86 7.66 21.59
C THR A 359 -11.11 6.69 22.49
N ASP A 360 -11.43 5.40 22.42
CA ASP A 360 -10.68 4.33 23.10
C ASP A 360 -10.28 3.23 22.10
N ALA A 361 -9.51 2.23 22.57
CA ALA A 361 -9.07 1.13 21.71
C ALA A 361 -10.23 0.27 21.17
N GLU A 362 -11.36 0.17 21.90
CA GLU A 362 -12.55 -0.56 21.46
C GLU A 362 -13.32 0.19 20.37
N GLU A 363 -13.29 1.52 20.37
CA GLU A 363 -13.90 2.33 19.31
C GLU A 363 -13.23 2.09 17.96
N ALA A 364 -11.93 1.79 17.90
CA ALA A 364 -11.27 1.38 16.65
C ALA A 364 -11.85 0.07 16.09
N ILE A 365 -12.01 -0.93 16.96
CA ILE A 365 -12.57 -2.24 16.59
C ILE A 365 -14.03 -2.08 16.15
N ARG A 366 -14.84 -1.36 16.94
CA ARG A 366 -16.25 -1.07 16.61
C ARG A 366 -16.38 -0.26 15.33
N GLY A 367 -15.48 0.68 15.07
CA GLY A 367 -15.45 1.47 13.84
C GLY A 367 -15.24 0.60 12.60
N ILE A 368 -14.29 -0.33 12.66
CA ILE A 368 -14.06 -1.29 11.56
C ILE A 368 -15.26 -2.21 11.37
N GLN A 369 -15.84 -2.75 12.45
CA GLN A 369 -17.02 -3.61 12.36
C GLN A 369 -18.23 -2.87 11.78
N SER A 370 -18.40 -1.58 12.13
CA SER A 370 -19.44 -0.72 11.56
C SER A 370 -19.22 -0.50 10.06
N LEU A 371 -17.97 -0.30 9.63
CA LEU A 371 -17.63 -0.24 8.20
C LEU A 371 -17.93 -1.57 7.50
N GLN A 372 -17.58 -2.71 8.10
CA GLN A 372 -17.88 -4.02 7.51
C GLN A 372 -19.38 -4.20 7.29
N GLN A 373 -20.19 -3.89 8.31
CA GLN A 373 -21.64 -3.98 8.22
C GLN A 373 -22.22 -3.03 7.18
N ALA A 374 -21.82 -1.76 7.20
CA ALA A 374 -22.34 -0.74 6.28
C ALA A 374 -22.01 -1.02 4.81
N LEU A 375 -20.91 -1.72 4.56
CA LEU A 375 -20.39 -1.98 3.22
C LEU A 375 -20.63 -3.42 2.73
N GLY A 376 -21.26 -4.27 3.55
CA GLY A 376 -21.47 -5.68 3.25
C GLY A 376 -20.18 -6.47 3.06
N LEU A 377 -19.13 -6.13 3.83
CA LEU A 377 -17.83 -6.79 3.76
C LEU A 377 -17.84 -8.10 4.55
N PRO A 378 -17.05 -9.11 4.15
CA PRO A 378 -17.02 -10.39 4.86
C PRO A 378 -16.47 -10.23 6.27
N THR A 379 -17.10 -10.94 7.21
CA THR A 379 -16.78 -10.89 8.65
C THR A 379 -16.36 -12.22 9.24
N ARG A 380 -16.49 -13.33 8.50
CA ARG A 380 -16.15 -14.69 8.96
C ARG A 380 -15.41 -15.47 7.88
N LEU A 381 -14.43 -16.28 8.28
CA LEU A 381 -13.64 -17.11 7.36
C LEU A 381 -14.48 -18.21 6.72
N ARG A 382 -15.43 -18.81 7.46
CA ARG A 382 -16.32 -19.86 6.93
C ARG A 382 -17.23 -19.37 5.80
N ASP A 383 -17.62 -18.09 5.82
CA ASP A 383 -18.46 -17.48 4.78
C ASP A 383 -17.66 -17.26 3.47
N LEU A 384 -16.33 -17.36 3.54
CA LEU A 384 -15.41 -17.26 2.40
C LEU A 384 -14.91 -18.63 1.93
N GLY A 385 -15.42 -19.73 2.50
CA GLY A 385 -15.06 -21.09 2.10
C GLY A 385 -13.77 -21.64 2.72
N VAL A 386 -13.25 -21.01 3.78
CA VAL A 386 -12.08 -21.54 4.51
C VAL A 386 -12.53 -22.67 5.45
N ASP A 387 -11.97 -23.86 5.26
CA ASP A 387 -12.21 -25.00 6.14
C ASP A 387 -11.55 -24.79 7.51
N SER A 388 -12.27 -25.13 8.58
CA SER A 388 -11.76 -25.14 9.95
C SER A 388 -10.56 -26.08 10.13
N GLU A 389 -10.48 -27.15 9.32
CA GLU A 389 -9.38 -28.12 9.35
C GLU A 389 -8.05 -27.53 8.86
N LEU A 390 -8.08 -26.46 8.06
CA LEU A 390 -6.87 -25.77 7.56
C LEU A 390 -6.28 -24.79 8.59
N LEU A 391 -7.05 -24.37 9.61
CA LEU A 391 -6.60 -23.34 10.54
C LEU A 391 -5.31 -23.70 11.30
N PRO A 392 -5.09 -24.94 11.78
CA PRO A 392 -3.84 -25.34 12.40
C PRO A 392 -2.62 -25.21 11.47
N GLU A 393 -2.78 -25.57 10.19
CA GLU A 393 -1.70 -25.45 9.20
C GLU A 393 -1.39 -23.99 8.89
N ILE A 394 -2.42 -23.17 8.71
CA ILE A 394 -2.29 -21.72 8.51
C ILE A 394 -1.55 -21.08 9.69
N ALA A 395 -1.91 -21.46 10.93
CA ALA A 395 -1.26 -20.95 12.13
C ALA A 395 0.25 -21.30 12.19
N GLN A 396 0.62 -22.53 11.81
CA GLN A 396 2.02 -22.97 11.77
C GLN A 396 2.85 -22.21 10.72
N HIS A 397 2.26 -21.88 9.58
CA HIS A 397 2.93 -21.08 8.57
C HIS A 397 3.03 -19.60 8.98
N ALA A 398 1.97 -19.05 9.56
CA ALA A 398 1.91 -17.63 9.93
C ALA A 398 2.96 -17.25 10.99
N VAL A 399 3.31 -18.13 11.93
CA VAL A 399 4.37 -17.85 12.91
C VAL A 399 5.78 -17.76 12.29
N ARG A 400 5.95 -18.25 11.05
CA ARG A 400 7.22 -18.16 10.31
C ARG A 400 7.27 -16.95 9.37
N GLU A 401 6.18 -16.21 9.24
CA GLU A 401 6.14 -14.99 8.44
C GLU A 401 6.90 -13.85 9.13
N ARG A 402 7.64 -13.08 8.33
CA ARG A 402 8.45 -11.94 8.80
C ARG A 402 7.68 -10.90 9.61
N GLY A 403 6.38 -10.75 9.34
CA GLY A 403 5.53 -9.76 10.02
C GLY A 403 5.47 -9.96 11.53
N ILE A 404 5.62 -11.20 11.99
CA ILE A 404 5.61 -11.55 13.42
C ILE A 404 6.70 -10.81 14.20
N LEU A 405 7.87 -10.57 13.59
CA LEU A 405 9.01 -9.91 14.23
C LEU A 405 8.72 -8.45 14.62
N PHE A 406 7.76 -7.81 13.95
CA PHE A 406 7.43 -6.40 14.19
C PHE A 406 6.13 -6.22 14.97
N ASN A 407 5.48 -7.31 15.40
CA ASN A 407 4.25 -7.23 16.16
C ASN A 407 4.53 -6.86 17.63
N PRO A 408 3.77 -5.93 18.25
CA PRO A 408 4.05 -5.44 19.60
C PRO A 408 3.78 -6.50 20.68
N LEU A 409 2.78 -7.37 20.47
CA LEU A 409 2.56 -8.53 21.33
C LEU A 409 3.37 -9.72 20.78
N PRO A 410 4.36 -10.25 21.52
CA PRO A 410 5.18 -11.34 21.02
C PRO A 410 4.37 -12.61 20.76
N VAL A 411 4.53 -13.19 19.57
CA VAL A 411 3.91 -14.47 19.19
C VAL A 411 4.95 -15.57 19.35
N LYS A 412 4.82 -16.38 20.40
CA LYS A 412 5.83 -17.39 20.76
C LYS A 412 5.64 -18.72 20.00
N ASP A 413 4.40 -19.07 19.72
CA ASP A 413 4.03 -20.33 19.08
C ASP A 413 2.72 -20.17 18.30
N SER A 414 2.32 -21.24 17.59
CA SER A 414 1.15 -21.24 16.73
C SER A 414 -0.19 -21.29 17.50
N SER A 415 -0.21 -21.53 18.82
CA SER A 415 -1.46 -21.64 19.58
C SER A 415 -2.21 -20.31 19.61
N ALA A 416 -1.50 -19.20 19.86
CA ALA A 416 -2.07 -17.86 19.87
C ALA A 416 -2.64 -17.47 18.49
N VAL A 417 -1.96 -17.86 17.41
CA VAL A 417 -2.43 -17.61 16.04
C VAL A 417 -3.65 -18.49 15.71
N LEU A 418 -3.67 -19.73 16.18
CA LEU A 418 -4.80 -20.63 16.00
C LEU A 418 -6.04 -20.11 16.73
N ASP A 419 -5.92 -19.61 17.96
CA ASP A 419 -7.03 -19.03 18.71
C ASP A 419 -7.56 -17.76 18.03
N LEU A 420 -6.66 -16.94 17.48
CA LEU A 420 -7.01 -15.79 16.66
C LEU A 420 -7.82 -16.20 15.41
N LEU A 421 -7.37 -17.24 14.69
CA LEU A 421 -8.06 -17.78 13.51
C LEU A 421 -9.42 -18.38 13.86
N LYS A 422 -9.50 -19.19 14.93
CA LYS A 422 -10.76 -19.76 15.43
C LYS A 422 -11.77 -18.69 15.82
N SER A 423 -11.30 -17.57 16.37
CA SER A 423 -12.16 -16.44 16.71
C SER A 423 -12.76 -15.76 15.48
N ALA A 424 -12.13 -15.92 14.31
CA ALA A 424 -12.53 -15.31 13.04
C ALA A 424 -13.27 -16.26 12.09
N TRP A 425 -13.38 -17.55 12.44
CA TRP A 425 -14.10 -18.58 11.67
C TRP A 425 -15.58 -18.60 12.04
#